data_AF-A0A2T2TIV7-F1
#
_entry.id   AF-A0A2T2TIV7-F1
#
_cell.length_a   1.000
_cell.length_b   1.000
_cell.length_c   1.000
_cell.angle_alpha   90.00
_cell.angle_beta   90.00
_cell.angle_gamma   90.00
#
_symmetry.space_group_name_H-M   'P 1'
#
loop_
_entity.id
_entity.type
_entity.pdbx_description
1 polymer ?
#
loop_
_entity_poly.entity_id
_entity_poly.type
_entity_poly.pdbx_seq_one_letter_code
_entity_poly.pdbx_strand_id
1 'polypeptide(L)'
;EQLEEDIYAVLEDIKENGVSPEEVERAKTRARAQLVNSLDSNDGLAQSFSRMQELTGDWREVFQDLDAIQRVTAADVQRVAKETLQRSNRTVAMIKTADDEDSAAESEATAAAE
;
A
#
# COMPACT_ATOMS: atom_id res chain seq x y z
N GLU A 1 -4.98 -19.97 6.39
CA GLU A 1 -3.93 -19.48 7.31
C GLU A 1 -2.53 -19.53 6.69
N GLN A 2 -2.17 -20.57 5.93
CA GLN A 2 -0.85 -20.66 5.25
C GLN A 2 -0.44 -19.39 4.47
N LEU A 3 -1.34 -18.79 3.68
CA LEU A 3 -1.04 -17.57 2.93
C LEU A 3 -0.67 -16.38 3.83
N GLU A 4 -1.30 -16.28 5.00
CA GLU A 4 -1.01 -15.21 5.97
C GLU A 4 0.39 -15.40 6.56
N GLU A 5 0.75 -16.64 6.92
CA GLU A 5 2.09 -16.96 7.42
C GLU A 5 3.19 -16.70 6.38
N ASP A 6 2.94 -17.05 5.12
CA ASP A 6 3.89 -16.82 4.02
C ASP A 6 4.12 -15.32 3.80
N ILE A 7 3.07 -14.49 3.88
CA ILE A 7 3.20 -13.02 3.81
C ILE A 7 4.06 -12.53 4.98
N TYR A 8 3.86 -13.04 6.19
CA TYR A 8 4.67 -12.64 7.34
C TYR A 8 6.13 -13.04 7.21
N ALA A 9 6.42 -14.22 6.66
CA ALA A 9 7.79 -14.66 6.42
C ALA A 9 8.52 -13.69 5.48
N VAL A 10 7.88 -13.24 4.40
CA VAL A 10 8.46 -12.25 3.47
C VAL A 10 8.68 -10.90 4.15
N LEU A 11 7.73 -10.43 4.97
CA LEU A 11 7.89 -9.16 5.67
C LEU A 11 9.01 -9.20 6.71
N GLU A 12 9.20 -10.33 7.41
CA GLU A 12 10.32 -10.52 8.32
C GLU A 12 11.67 -10.60 7.58
N ASP A 13 11.72 -11.29 6.44
CA ASP A 13 12.93 -11.32 5.59
C ASP A 13 13.36 -9.92 5.15
N ILE A 14 12.42 -9.06 4.72
CA ILE A 14 12.70 -7.67 4.37
C ILE A 14 13.25 -6.87 5.56
N LYS A 15 12.78 -7.13 6.78
CA LYS A 15 13.27 -6.45 7.99
C LYS A 15 14.69 -6.92 8.33
N GLU A 16 14.94 -8.21 8.27
CA GLU A 16 16.23 -8.81 8.66
C GLU A 16 17.31 -8.58 7.61
N ASN A 17 17.04 -8.98 6.37
CA ASN A 17 17.98 -9.02 5.26
C ASN A 17 17.95 -7.77 4.38
N GLY A 18 16.91 -6.95 4.50
CA GLY A 18 16.76 -5.73 3.70
C GLY A 18 16.37 -6.02 2.26
N VAL A 19 16.58 -5.03 1.39
CA VAL A 19 16.37 -5.15 -0.06
C VAL A 19 17.65 -4.79 -0.79
N SER A 20 17.85 -5.36 -1.97
CA SER A 20 19.02 -5.05 -2.77
C SER A 20 18.94 -3.63 -3.36
N PRO A 21 20.08 -2.98 -3.63
CA PRO A 21 20.10 -1.69 -4.32
C PRO A 21 19.40 -1.74 -5.69
N GLU A 22 19.50 -2.86 -6.40
CA GLU A 22 18.86 -3.03 -7.72
C GLU A 22 17.32 -3.02 -7.60
N GLU A 23 16.76 -3.67 -6.58
CA GLU A 23 15.32 -3.67 -6.33
C GLU A 23 14.80 -2.27 -5.99
N VAL A 24 15.56 -1.51 -5.22
CA VAL A 24 15.24 -0.11 -4.91
C VAL A 24 15.25 0.74 -6.17
N GLU A 25 16.27 0.63 -7.02
CA GLU A 25 16.33 1.38 -8.28
C GLU A 25 15.21 0.99 -9.24
N ARG A 26 14.84 -0.30 -9.29
CA ARG A 26 13.69 -0.78 -10.05
C ARG A 26 12.37 -0.20 -9.52
N ALA A 27 12.21 -0.13 -8.20
CA ALA A 27 11.05 0.48 -7.56
C ALA A 27 10.96 1.99 -7.83
N LYS A 28 12.08 2.73 -7.71
CA LYS A 28 12.17 4.16 -8.05
C LYS A 28 11.78 4.42 -9.51
N THR A 29 12.27 3.60 -10.43
CA THR A 29 11.94 3.72 -11.86
C THR A 29 10.44 3.59 -12.09
N ARG A 30 9.79 2.60 -11.45
CA ARG A 30 8.34 2.42 -11.53
C ARG A 30 7.57 3.58 -10.92
N ALA A 31 7.97 4.05 -9.73
CA ALA A 31 7.34 5.17 -9.05
C ALA A 31 7.42 6.46 -9.88
N ARG A 32 8.58 6.73 -10.50
CA ARG A 32 8.75 7.85 -11.44
C ARG A 32 7.81 7.73 -12.64
N ALA A 33 7.71 6.56 -13.24
CA ALA A 33 6.80 6.35 -14.38
C ALA A 33 5.34 6.57 -13.99
N GLN A 34 4.92 6.09 -12.81
CA GLN A 34 3.57 6.32 -12.28
C GLN A 34 3.27 7.80 -12.08
N LEU A 35 4.21 8.55 -11.48
CA LEU A 35 4.07 10.00 -11.28
C LEU A 35 3.98 10.75 -12.62
N VAL A 36 4.85 10.45 -13.57
CA VAL A 36 4.80 11.11 -14.89
C VAL A 36 3.46 10.81 -15.58
N ASN A 37 3.01 9.55 -15.54
CA ASN A 37 1.74 9.16 -16.16
C ASN A 37 0.53 9.81 -15.47
N SER A 38 0.56 10.03 -14.16
CA SER A 38 -0.54 10.73 -13.47
C SER A 38 -0.60 12.21 -13.85
N LEU A 39 0.55 12.83 -14.17
CA LEU A 39 0.64 14.22 -14.60
C LEU A 39 0.31 14.43 -16.10
N ASP A 40 0.21 13.36 -16.89
CA ASP A 40 -0.08 13.42 -18.33
C ASP A 40 -1.57 13.68 -18.65
N SER A 41 -2.45 13.61 -17.64
CA SER A 41 -3.88 13.87 -17.79
C SER A 41 -4.33 15.07 -16.95
N ASN A 42 -5.28 15.85 -17.48
CA ASN A 42 -5.86 16.99 -16.74
C ASN A 42 -6.51 16.55 -15.42
N ASP A 43 -7.19 15.39 -15.40
CA ASP A 43 -7.80 14.85 -14.19
C ASP A 43 -6.75 14.43 -13.17
N GLY A 44 -5.67 13.78 -13.61
CA GLY A 44 -4.58 13.38 -12.72
C GLY A 44 -3.80 14.56 -12.17
N LEU A 45 -3.60 15.62 -12.96
CA LEU A 45 -3.05 16.91 -12.49
C LEU A 45 -3.97 17.55 -11.44
N ALA A 46 -5.26 17.66 -11.72
CA ALA A 46 -6.22 18.26 -10.80
C ALA A 46 -6.28 17.52 -9.47
N GLN A 47 -6.30 16.18 -9.49
CA GLN A 47 -6.26 15.35 -8.28
C GLN A 47 -4.96 15.53 -7.50
N SER A 48 -3.81 15.55 -8.19
CA SER A 48 -2.50 15.67 -7.55
C SER A 48 -2.35 17.03 -6.86
N PHE A 49 -2.69 18.12 -7.55
CA PHE A 49 -2.61 19.47 -6.98
C PHE A 49 -3.60 19.68 -5.84
N SER A 50 -4.83 19.19 -5.97
CA SER A 50 -5.85 19.34 -4.91
C SER A 50 -5.43 18.59 -3.65
N ARG A 51 -4.98 17.34 -3.78
CA ARG A 51 -4.50 16.52 -2.66
C ARG A 51 -3.32 17.19 -1.95
N MET A 52 -2.37 17.70 -2.72
CA MET A 52 -1.18 18.30 -2.15
C MET A 52 -1.51 19.61 -1.43
N GLN A 53 -2.35 20.46 -2.02
CA GLN A 53 -2.86 21.66 -1.36
C GLN A 53 -3.59 21.34 -0.04
N GLU A 54 -4.37 20.26 -0.01
CA GLU A 54 -5.09 19.83 1.20
C GLU A 54 -4.14 19.34 2.31
N LEU A 55 -3.11 18.57 1.94
CA LEU A 55 -2.20 17.95 2.91
C LEU A 55 -1.09 18.88 3.40
N THR A 56 -0.50 19.68 2.50
CA THR A 56 0.70 20.47 2.78
C THR A 56 0.46 21.98 2.72
N GLY A 57 -0.66 22.41 2.14
CA GLY A 57 -0.95 23.83 1.90
C GLY A 57 -0.25 24.43 0.68
N ASP A 58 0.55 23.65 -0.06
CA ASP A 58 1.19 24.09 -1.31
C ASP A 58 1.12 23.00 -2.38
N TRP A 59 0.28 23.23 -3.40
CA TRP A 59 0.14 22.34 -4.55
C TRP A 59 1.45 22.09 -5.31
N ARG A 60 2.46 22.96 -5.20
CA ARG A 60 3.75 22.84 -5.89
C ARG A 60 4.62 21.71 -5.35
N GLU A 61 4.31 21.19 -4.16
CA GLU A 61 5.01 20.05 -3.58
C GLU A 61 4.93 18.80 -4.47
N VAL A 62 3.93 18.69 -5.36
CA VAL A 62 3.85 17.63 -6.39
C VAL A 62 5.12 17.54 -7.25
N PHE A 63 5.81 18.65 -7.48
CA PHE A 63 7.05 18.65 -8.25
C PHE A 63 8.28 18.22 -7.45
N GLN A 64 8.21 18.23 -6.12
CA GLN A 64 9.29 17.79 -5.24
C GLN A 64 9.29 16.25 -5.05
N ASP A 65 8.16 15.60 -5.29
CA ASP A 65 8.00 14.15 -5.14
C ASP A 65 9.03 13.37 -5.97
N LEU A 66 9.34 13.82 -7.19
CA LEU A 66 10.32 13.16 -8.06
C LEU A 66 11.74 13.17 -7.45
N ASP A 67 12.13 14.28 -6.84
CA ASP A 67 13.43 14.39 -6.18
C ASP A 67 13.44 13.61 -4.86
N ALA A 68 12.32 13.60 -4.13
CA ALA A 68 12.17 12.82 -2.90
C ALA A 68 12.33 11.32 -3.18
N ILE A 69 11.66 10.79 -4.23
CA ILE A 69 11.78 9.38 -4.65
C ILE A 69 13.23 9.04 -5.00
N GLN A 70 13.94 9.92 -5.70
CA GLN A 70 15.33 9.67 -6.10
C GLN A 70 16.29 9.58 -4.91
N ARG A 71 16.04 10.34 -3.84
CA ARG A 71 16.87 10.37 -2.62
C ARG A 71 16.75 9.12 -1.76
N VAL A 72 15.71 8.30 -1.93
CA VAL A 72 15.49 7.10 -1.12
C VAL A 72 16.66 6.12 -1.27
N THR A 73 17.21 5.64 -0.16
CA THR A 73 18.27 4.61 -0.18
C THR A 73 17.74 3.26 0.29
N ALA A 74 18.47 2.18 0.02
CA ALA A 74 18.16 0.86 0.57
C ALA A 74 18.18 0.87 2.11
N ALA A 75 19.06 1.68 2.72
CA ALA A 75 19.12 1.84 4.17
C ALA A 75 17.85 2.53 4.72
N ASP A 76 17.31 3.53 4.01
CA ASP A 76 16.05 4.17 4.41
C ASP A 76 14.88 3.19 4.36
N VAL A 77 14.82 2.37 3.30
CA VAL A 77 13.78 1.33 3.16
C VAL A 77 13.88 0.33 4.33
N GLN A 78 15.08 -0.16 4.64
CA GLN A 78 15.27 -1.12 5.73
C GLN A 78 14.93 -0.51 7.09
N ARG A 79 15.30 0.76 7.33
CA ARG A 79 14.96 1.47 8.56
C ARG A 79 13.44 1.58 8.74
N VAL A 80 12.74 2.06 7.72
CA VAL A 80 11.26 2.20 7.76
C VAL A 80 10.57 0.85 7.89
N ALA A 81 11.09 -0.20 7.23
CA ALA A 81 10.57 -1.56 7.38
C ALA A 81 10.61 -2.03 8.84
N LYS A 82 11.74 -1.82 9.55
CA LYS A 82 11.89 -2.19 10.97
C LYS A 82 10.97 -1.38 11.90
N GLU A 83 10.77 -0.10 11.60
CA GLU A 83 9.92 0.80 12.40
C GLU A 83 8.43 0.51 12.19
N THR A 84 8.02 0.18 10.97
CA THR A 84 6.60 0.15 10.57
C THR A 84 6.00 -1.25 10.55
N LEU A 85 6.74 -2.26 10.08
CA LEU A 85 6.27 -3.64 9.95
C LEU A 85 6.36 -4.39 11.28
N GLN A 86 5.71 -3.83 12.30
CA GLN A 86 5.61 -4.41 13.63
C GLN A 86 4.23 -5.04 13.83
N ARG A 87 4.16 -6.13 14.59
CA ARG A 87 2.90 -6.81 14.90
C ARG A 87 1.89 -5.87 15.59
N SER A 88 2.36 -4.91 16.38
CA SER A 88 1.53 -3.88 17.02
C SER A 88 0.89 -2.91 16.03
N ASN A 89 1.47 -2.73 14.84
CA ASN A 89 0.96 -1.86 13.78
C ASN A 89 0.18 -2.63 12.70
N ARG A 90 -0.22 -3.88 12.98
CA ARG A 90 -0.83 -4.78 12.01
C ARG A 90 -2.35 -4.88 12.21
N THR A 91 -3.10 -4.76 11.11
CA THR A 91 -4.52 -5.10 11.03
C THR A 91 -4.71 -6.17 9.95
N VAL A 92 -5.48 -7.21 10.24
CA VAL A 92 -5.76 -8.32 9.31
C VAL A 92 -7.25 -8.31 8.96
N ALA A 93 -7.56 -8.28 7.67
CA ALA A 93 -8.92 -8.38 7.15
C ALA A 93 -9.00 -9.55 6.16
N MET A 94 -10.05 -10.36 6.26
CA MET A 94 -10.25 -11.54 5.41
C MET A 94 -11.67 -11.51 4.84
N ILE A 95 -11.77 -11.64 3.52
CA ILE A 95 -13.04 -11.84 2.85
C ILE A 95 -13.27 -13.34 2.76
N LYS A 96 -14.37 -13.81 3.34
CA LYS A 96 -14.87 -15.17 3.16
C LYS A 96 -16.09 -15.08 2.27
N THR A 97 -16.07 -15.80 1.15
CA THR A 97 -17.28 -16.01 0.35
C THR A 97 -18.17 -16.97 1.13
N ALA A 98 -19.46 -16.64 1.27
CA ALA A 98 -20.42 -17.59 1.82
C ALA A 98 -20.56 -18.76 0.84
N ASP A 99 -20.50 -19.99 1.35
CA ASP A 99 -20.95 -21.15 0.59
C ASP A 99 -22.49 -21.09 0.46
N ASP A 100 -23.05 -21.64 -0.63
CA ASP A 100 -24.49 -21.58 -0.93
C ASP A 100 -25.38 -22.12 0.23
N GLU A 101 -24.83 -22.97 1.10
CA GLU A 101 -25.54 -23.53 2.26
C GLU A 101 -25.71 -22.54 3.42
N ASP A 102 -24.76 -21.62 3.63
CA ASP A 102 -24.85 -20.59 4.70
C ASP A 102 -25.81 -19.46 4.29
N SER A 103 -25.89 -19.14 3.00
CA SER A 103 -26.85 -18.17 2.45
C SER A 103 -28.31 -18.60 2.61
N ALA A 104 -28.58 -19.91 2.55
CA ALA A 104 -29.93 -20.45 2.72
C ALA A 104 -30.35 -20.45 4.20
N ALA A 105 -29.42 -20.76 5.11
CA ALA A 105 -29.67 -20.78 6.55
C ALA A 105 -29.92 -19.37 7.13
N GLU A 106 -29.21 -18.33 6.66
CA GLU A 106 -29.45 -16.95 7.10
C GLU A 106 -30.79 -16.37 6.57
N SER A 107 -31.20 -16.78 5.36
CA SER A 107 -32.51 -16.41 4.79
C SER A 107 -33.67 -17.03 5.57
N GLU A 108 -33.57 -18.31 5.97
CA GLU A 108 -34.62 -18.99 6.75
C GLU A 108 -34.67 -18.50 8.20
N ALA A 109 -33.53 -18.20 8.81
CA ALA A 109 -33.47 -17.64 10.17
C ALA A 109 -34.08 -16.23 10.26
N THR A 110 -33.93 -15.43 9.19
CA THR A 110 -34.53 -14.08 9.13
C THR A 110 -36.04 -14.14 8.87
N ALA A 111 -36.53 -15.12 8.09
CA ALA A 111 -37.95 -15.30 7.81
C ALA A 111 -38.75 -15.94 8.98
N ALA A 112 -38.11 -16.72 9.85
CA ALA A 112 -38.75 -17.31 11.03
C ALA A 112 -38.85 -16.35 12.23
N ALA A 113 -38.22 -15.17 12.15
CA ALA A 113 -38.25 -14.14 13.17
C ALA A 113 -39.30 -13.04 12.92
N GLU A 114 -40.08 -13.16 11.83
CA GLU A 114 -41.24 -12.32 11.46
C GLU A 114 -42.56 -13.08 11.67
#